data_AF-A0A9Q9MGI0-F1
#
_entry.id   AF-A0A9Q9MGI0-F1
#
_cell.length_a   1.000
_cell.length_b   1.000
_cell.length_c   1.000
_cell.angle_alpha   90.00
_cell.angle_beta   90.00
_cell.angle_gamma   90.00
#
_symmetry.space_group_name_H-M   'P 1'
#
loop_
_entity.id
_entity.type
_entity.pdbx_description
1 polymer ?
#
loop_
_entity_poly.entity_id
_entity_poly.type
_entity_poly.pdbx_seq_one_letter_code
_entity_poly.pdbx_strand_id
1 'polypeptide(L)'
;MRVARDFAVGGAPGAPAHHAPERPRVADPGRRRRIADYLSAGTVLGHGHGGLHTDGLWLWPERFAGEILDRGLAPEPDFLEHMRLCGYRAAAPEPDTRLTGDALRAWRAGPPPAPRLLVTYFVRVDGDSTPQAPLSLLRRTVDPAGAVTEEALWRDLEWHPTQAFGAHKIDHDLRQVTAAHAAGVLDRWCDRWHREALSRAAP
;
A
#
# COMPACT_ATOMS: atom_id res chain seq x y z
N MET A 1 -16.84 3.04 12.98
CA MET A 1 -16.33 2.37 11.76
C MET A 1 -15.03 3.04 11.34
N ARG A 2 -14.07 2.28 10.82
CA ARG A 2 -12.78 2.77 10.30
C ARG A 2 -12.92 2.98 8.79
N VAL A 3 -12.46 4.12 8.29
CA VAL A 3 -12.44 4.38 6.84
C VAL A 3 -11.07 4.01 6.30
N ALA A 4 -11.05 3.19 5.26
CA ALA A 4 -9.83 2.90 4.52
C ALA A 4 -9.39 4.17 3.77
N ARG A 5 -8.10 4.51 3.88
CA ARG A 5 -7.58 5.69 3.20
C ARG A 5 -7.53 5.44 1.70
N ASP A 6 -7.65 6.48 0.89
CA ASP A 6 -7.46 6.40 -0.56
C ASP A 6 -5.99 6.09 -0.94
N PHE A 7 -5.75 5.39 -2.05
CA PHE A 7 -4.39 4.99 -2.44
C PHE A 7 -3.52 6.16 -2.89
N ALA A 8 -4.12 7.19 -3.48
CA ALA A 8 -3.42 8.37 -3.93
C ALA A 8 -3.01 9.26 -2.73
N VAL A 9 -1.74 9.65 -2.71
CA VAL A 9 -1.27 10.79 -1.91
C VAL A 9 -1.04 11.93 -2.90
N GLY A 10 -1.66 13.08 -2.61
CA GLY A 10 -1.65 14.24 -3.51
C GLY A 10 -0.23 14.59 -3.98
N GLY A 11 -0.10 14.87 -5.28
CA GLY A 11 1.02 15.66 -5.77
C GLY A 11 0.84 17.11 -5.34
N ALA A 12 1.94 17.83 -5.13
CA ALA A 12 1.88 19.29 -5.14
C ALA A 12 1.13 19.77 -6.41
N PRO A 13 0.47 20.93 -6.42
CA PRO A 13 -0.18 21.44 -7.62
C PRO A 13 0.78 21.40 -8.82
N GLY A 14 0.46 20.60 -9.85
CA GLY A 14 1.30 20.39 -11.03
C GLY A 14 2.18 19.12 -11.04
N ALA A 15 2.25 18.37 -9.95
CA ALA A 15 2.90 17.05 -9.92
C ALA A 15 1.89 15.93 -10.21
N PRO A 16 2.25 14.89 -10.99
CA PRO A 16 1.39 13.74 -11.21
C PRO A 16 1.10 13.04 -9.88
N ALA A 17 -0.17 12.63 -9.70
CA ALA A 17 -0.56 11.80 -8.58
C ALA A 17 0.27 10.51 -8.57
N HIS A 18 0.78 10.14 -7.40
CA HIS A 18 1.47 8.88 -7.19
C HIS A 18 0.88 8.16 -5.98
N HIS A 19 1.06 6.85 -5.95
CA HIS A 19 0.66 6.03 -4.81
C HIS A 19 1.72 6.15 -3.73
N ALA A 20 1.31 6.51 -2.52
CA ALA A 20 2.23 6.66 -1.39
C ALA A 20 3.16 5.44 -1.30
N PRO A 21 4.49 5.58 -1.18
CA PRO A 21 5.38 4.43 -1.02
C PRO A 21 5.11 3.62 0.25
N GLU A 22 4.36 4.17 1.19
CA GLU A 22 3.84 3.48 2.39
C GLU A 22 2.68 2.53 2.07
N ARG A 23 2.06 2.66 0.89
CA ARG A 23 1.04 1.71 0.44
C ARG A 23 1.68 0.37 0.10
N PRO A 24 1.22 -0.73 0.72
CA PRO A 24 1.74 -2.04 0.37
C PRO A 24 1.45 -2.37 -1.10
N ARG A 25 2.43 -2.97 -1.76
CA ARG A 25 2.27 -3.58 -3.08
C ARG A 25 2.24 -5.09 -2.91
N VAL A 26 1.42 -5.77 -3.69
CA VAL A 26 1.28 -7.24 -3.67
C VAL A 26 1.60 -7.77 -5.06
N ALA A 27 2.70 -8.51 -5.20
CA ALA A 27 3.05 -9.14 -6.47
C ALA A 27 2.34 -10.49 -6.68
N ASP A 28 2.17 -11.28 -5.62
CA ASP A 28 1.62 -12.64 -5.72
C ASP A 28 0.17 -12.65 -6.26
N PRO A 29 -0.10 -13.28 -7.43
CA PRO A 29 -1.43 -13.31 -8.03
C PRO A 29 -2.49 -13.95 -7.11
N GLY A 30 -2.12 -15.00 -6.38
CA GLY A 30 -3.02 -15.67 -5.45
C GLY A 30 -3.44 -14.76 -4.29
N ARG A 31 -2.50 -14.02 -3.71
CA ARG A 31 -2.75 -13.02 -2.65
C ARG A 31 -3.55 -11.84 -3.19
N ARG A 32 -3.27 -11.33 -4.40
CA ARG A 32 -4.11 -10.30 -5.05
C ARG A 32 -5.56 -10.74 -5.13
N ARG A 33 -5.80 -11.97 -5.61
CA ARG A 33 -7.16 -12.53 -5.74
C ARG A 33 -7.88 -12.65 -4.40
N ARG A 34 -7.23 -13.19 -3.36
CA ARG A 34 -7.84 -13.29 -2.02
C ARG A 34 -8.22 -11.93 -1.44
N ILE A 35 -7.37 -10.91 -1.61
CA ILE A 35 -7.66 -9.54 -1.16
C ILE A 35 -8.84 -8.97 -1.96
N ALA A 36 -8.85 -9.15 -3.28
CA ALA A 36 -9.94 -8.70 -4.14
C ALA A 36 -11.28 -9.36 -3.77
N ASP A 37 -11.27 -10.68 -3.55
CA ASP A 37 -12.46 -11.44 -3.15
C ASP A 37 -13.05 -10.90 -1.84
N TYR A 38 -12.21 -10.59 -0.85
CA TYR A 38 -12.64 -9.92 0.39
C TYR A 38 -13.28 -8.56 0.10
N LEU A 39 -12.60 -7.71 -0.69
CA LEU A 39 -13.06 -6.35 -0.97
C LEU A 39 -14.39 -6.33 -1.72
N SER A 40 -14.57 -7.24 -2.67
CA SER A 40 -15.81 -7.41 -3.45
C SER A 40 -16.95 -8.02 -2.64
N ALA A 41 -16.65 -8.83 -1.62
CA ALA A 41 -17.66 -9.46 -0.76
C ALA A 41 -18.25 -8.52 0.30
N GLY A 42 -17.71 -7.30 0.45
CA GLY A 42 -18.25 -6.30 1.38
C GLY A 42 -19.71 -5.94 1.07
N THR A 43 -20.46 -5.61 2.11
CA THR A 43 -21.86 -5.15 1.99
C THR A 43 -21.90 -3.76 1.37
N VAL A 44 -22.68 -3.61 0.31
CA VAL A 44 -22.81 -2.36 -0.45
C VAL A 44 -23.72 -1.36 0.26
N LEU A 45 -23.25 -0.12 0.42
CA LEU A 45 -23.95 0.97 1.07
C LEU A 45 -24.39 2.03 0.05
N GLY A 46 -25.64 1.88 -0.44
CA GLY A 46 -26.31 2.84 -1.33
C GLY A 46 -25.72 2.91 -2.75
N HIS A 47 -26.56 3.21 -3.74
CA HIS A 47 -26.18 3.20 -5.16
C HIS A 47 -25.73 4.57 -5.72
N GLY A 48 -25.48 5.56 -4.86
CA GLY A 48 -25.26 6.97 -5.27
C GLY A 48 -23.87 7.56 -5.05
N HIS A 49 -22.93 6.84 -4.42
CA HIS A 49 -21.63 7.39 -3.98
C HIS A 49 -20.41 6.62 -4.51
N GLY A 50 -20.50 6.03 -5.71
CA GLY A 50 -19.39 5.28 -6.30
C GLY A 50 -19.09 3.95 -5.59
N GLY A 51 -20.12 3.33 -5.00
CA GLY A 51 -20.06 2.03 -4.33
C GLY A 51 -19.19 2.05 -3.08
N LEU A 52 -19.78 2.26 -1.91
CA LEU A 52 -19.08 2.05 -0.63
C LEU A 52 -19.38 0.64 -0.13
N HIS A 53 -18.34 -0.06 0.30
CA HIS A 53 -18.42 -1.40 0.84
C HIS A 53 -18.06 -1.38 2.33
N THR A 54 -18.64 -2.31 3.09
CA THR A 54 -18.32 -2.49 4.50
C THR A 54 -18.42 -3.95 4.94
N ASP A 55 -17.63 -4.33 5.94
CA ASP A 55 -17.80 -5.56 6.70
C ASP A 55 -18.36 -5.30 8.12
N GLY A 56 -18.84 -4.08 8.38
CA GLY A 56 -19.29 -3.61 9.69
C GLY A 56 -18.21 -2.92 10.53
N LEU A 57 -16.92 -3.20 10.29
CA LEU A 57 -15.81 -2.51 10.98
C LEU A 57 -15.14 -1.49 10.07
N TRP A 58 -14.79 -1.91 8.86
CA TRP A 58 -14.11 -1.11 7.85
C TRP A 58 -15.08 -0.61 6.78
N LEU A 59 -14.73 0.53 6.19
CA LEU A 59 -15.42 1.16 5.07
C LEU A 59 -14.42 1.42 3.97
N TRP A 60 -14.70 0.99 2.75
CA TRP A 60 -13.81 1.18 1.62
C TRP A 60 -14.57 1.42 0.32
N PRO A 61 -13.94 2.05 -0.67
CA PRO A 61 -14.49 2.17 -2.01
C PRO A 61 -14.48 0.84 -2.78
N GLU A 62 -15.51 0.61 -3.59
CA GLU A 62 -15.65 -0.57 -4.47
C GLU A 62 -14.43 -0.76 -5.40
N ARG A 63 -13.88 0.35 -5.91
CA ARG A 63 -12.74 0.34 -6.85
C ARG A 63 -11.49 -0.37 -6.32
N PHE A 64 -11.33 -0.52 -5.00
CA PHE A 64 -10.16 -1.15 -4.41
C PHE A 64 -9.94 -2.58 -4.93
N ALA A 65 -11.02 -3.31 -5.22
CA ALA A 65 -10.93 -4.66 -5.77
C ALA A 65 -10.26 -4.69 -7.16
N GLY A 66 -10.58 -3.73 -8.02
CA GLY A 66 -9.91 -3.58 -9.32
C GLY A 66 -8.45 -3.14 -9.16
N GLU A 67 -8.19 -2.18 -8.27
CA GLU A 67 -6.83 -1.64 -8.06
C GLU A 67 -5.84 -2.69 -7.52
N ILE A 68 -6.27 -3.59 -6.64
CA ILE A 68 -5.40 -4.70 -6.18
C ILE A 68 -5.18 -5.74 -7.29
N LEU A 69 -6.19 -6.06 -8.09
CA LEU A 69 -6.07 -7.04 -9.17
C LEU A 69 -5.12 -6.54 -10.25
N ASP A 70 -5.37 -5.33 -10.74
CA ASP A 70 -4.67 -4.77 -11.89
C ASP A 70 -3.26 -4.31 -11.51
N ARG A 71 -3.13 -3.61 -10.38
CA ARG A 71 -1.92 -2.86 -10.03
C ARG A 71 -1.19 -3.42 -8.80
N GLY A 72 -1.79 -4.38 -8.11
CA GLY A 72 -1.23 -4.91 -6.86
C GLY A 72 -1.27 -3.90 -5.71
N LEU A 73 -2.09 -2.85 -5.81
CA LEU A 73 -2.20 -1.83 -4.77
C LEU A 73 -3.10 -2.34 -3.65
N ALA A 74 -2.53 -2.50 -2.46
CA ALA A 74 -3.25 -2.99 -1.31
C ALA A 74 -3.70 -1.85 -0.36
N PRO A 75 -4.77 -2.10 0.42
CA PRO A 75 -5.16 -1.27 1.57
C PRO A 75 -4.03 -1.07 2.58
N GLU A 76 -4.26 -0.16 3.53
CA GLU A 76 -3.26 0.10 4.58
C GLU A 76 -2.94 -1.17 5.39
N PRO A 77 -1.74 -1.25 5.99
CA PRO A 77 -1.30 -2.43 6.74
C PRO A 77 -2.32 -2.93 7.77
N ASP A 78 -2.93 -2.03 8.56
CA ASP A 78 -3.94 -2.41 9.55
C ASP A 78 -5.17 -3.07 8.93
N PHE A 79 -5.59 -2.63 7.74
CA PHE A 79 -6.73 -3.21 7.06
C PHE A 79 -6.36 -4.56 6.43
N LEU A 80 -5.16 -4.68 5.86
CA LEU A 80 -4.64 -5.97 5.40
C LEU A 80 -4.51 -6.99 6.52
N GLU A 81 -4.06 -6.57 7.70
CA GLU A 81 -3.99 -7.43 8.87
C GLU A 81 -5.38 -7.88 9.31
N HIS A 82 -6.36 -6.97 9.32
CA HIS A 82 -7.76 -7.32 9.55
C HIS A 82 -8.28 -8.36 8.55
N MET A 83 -8.03 -8.16 7.25
CA MET A 83 -8.41 -9.14 6.22
C MET A 83 -7.77 -10.52 6.47
N ARG A 84 -6.50 -10.53 6.88
CA ARG A 84 -5.77 -11.76 7.21
C ARG A 84 -6.39 -12.47 8.41
N LEU A 85 -6.74 -11.72 9.46
CA LEU A 85 -7.41 -12.25 10.65
C LEU A 85 -8.80 -12.81 10.33
N CYS A 86 -9.52 -12.20 9.38
CA CYS A 86 -10.79 -12.70 8.86
C CYS A 86 -10.65 -13.81 7.79
N GLY A 87 -9.43 -14.29 7.52
CA GLY A 87 -9.20 -15.34 6.52
C GLY A 87 -9.60 -14.94 5.09
N TYR A 88 -9.54 -13.65 4.77
CA TYR A 88 -9.98 -13.05 3.50
C TYR A 88 -11.46 -13.30 3.18
N ARG A 89 -12.31 -13.39 4.20
CA ARG A 89 -13.77 -13.41 4.04
C ARG A 89 -14.38 -12.21 4.73
N ALA A 90 -15.03 -11.33 3.97
CA ALA A 90 -15.76 -10.21 4.55
C ALA A 90 -17.01 -10.74 5.26
N ALA A 91 -17.22 -10.30 6.49
CA ALA A 91 -18.46 -10.59 7.20
C ALA A 91 -19.58 -9.73 6.63
N ALA A 92 -20.78 -10.31 6.48
CA ALA A 92 -21.98 -9.52 6.28
C ALA A 92 -22.42 -8.98 7.65
N PRO A 93 -22.41 -7.66 7.89
CA PRO A 93 -22.97 -7.09 9.11
C PRO A 93 -24.46 -7.40 9.16
N GLU A 94 -24.97 -7.62 10.37
CA GLU A 94 -26.41 -7.76 10.60
C GLU A 94 -27.13 -6.52 10.05
N PRO A 95 -28.32 -6.69 9.43
CA PRO A 95 -29.08 -5.58 8.87
C PRO A 95 -29.58 -4.66 9.98
N ASP A 96 -28.77 -3.66 10.34
CA ASP A 96 -29.09 -2.59 11.26
C ASP A 96 -29.48 -1.33 10.48
N THR A 97 -30.66 -0.79 10.79
CA THR A 97 -31.15 0.49 10.27
C THR A 97 -30.19 1.67 10.46
N ARG A 98 -29.24 1.60 11.41
CA ARG A 98 -28.23 2.65 11.66
C ARG A 98 -26.95 2.48 10.86
N LEU A 99 -26.66 1.29 10.34
CA LEU A 99 -25.39 0.95 9.67
C LEU A 99 -25.05 1.94 8.54
N THR A 100 -26.02 2.20 7.66
CA THR A 100 -25.83 3.13 6.53
C THR A 100 -25.56 4.56 7.03
N GLY A 101 -26.27 5.00 8.07
CA GLY A 101 -26.09 6.34 8.65
C GLY A 101 -24.74 6.52 9.33
N ASP A 102 -24.29 5.53 10.10
CA ASP A 102 -22.96 5.52 10.74
C ASP A 102 -21.84 5.48 9.71
N ALA A 103 -22.02 4.69 8.66
CA ALA A 103 -21.04 4.59 7.59
C ALA A 103 -20.86 5.90 6.83
N LEU A 104 -21.96 6.56 6.45
CA LEU A 104 -21.89 7.86 5.77
C LEU A 104 -21.28 8.95 6.67
N ARG A 105 -21.55 8.92 7.98
CA ARG A 105 -20.89 9.82 8.93
C ARG A 105 -19.39 9.57 8.99
N ALA A 106 -18.97 8.31 9.12
CA ALA A 106 -17.56 7.94 9.13
C ALA A 106 -16.86 8.32 7.83
N TRP A 107 -17.47 8.03 6.67
CA TRP A 107 -16.94 8.39 5.36
C TRP A 107 -16.71 9.90 5.21
N ARG A 108 -17.67 10.73 5.64
CA ARG A 108 -17.54 12.19 5.62
C ARG A 108 -16.48 12.72 6.58
N ALA A 109 -16.32 12.11 7.75
CA ALA A 109 -15.26 12.45 8.68
C ALA A 109 -13.87 12.07 8.12
N GLY A 110 -13.83 11.07 7.25
CA GLY A 110 -12.62 10.56 6.64
C GLY A 110 -11.79 9.68 7.57
N PRO A 111 -10.72 9.07 7.05
CA PRO A 111 -9.79 8.31 7.86
C PRO A 111 -9.06 9.21 8.86
N PRO A 112 -8.69 8.70 10.05
CA PRO A 112 -7.86 9.46 10.97
C PRO A 112 -6.53 9.83 10.28
N PRO A 113 -6.00 11.04 10.54
CA PRO A 113 -4.76 11.49 9.94
C PRO A 113 -3.64 10.48 10.23
N ALA A 114 -2.82 10.21 9.22
CA ALA A 114 -1.64 9.39 9.41
C ALA A 114 -0.71 10.05 10.44
N PRO A 115 -0.02 9.28 11.29
CA PRO A 115 1.08 9.84 12.07
C PRO A 115 2.05 10.52 11.09
N ARG A 116 2.46 11.74 11.43
CA ARG A 116 3.38 12.53 10.61
C ARG A 116 4.80 12.00 10.79
N LEU A 117 5.08 10.85 10.19
CA LEU A 117 6.44 10.37 10.05
C LEU A 117 7.14 11.21 8.97
N LEU A 118 8.32 11.71 9.28
CA LEU A 118 9.19 12.25 8.23
C LEU A 118 9.87 11.07 7.55
N VAL A 119 9.59 10.87 6.27
CA VAL A 119 10.14 9.76 5.50
C VAL A 119 11.07 10.30 4.43
N THR A 120 12.31 9.81 4.44
CA THR A 120 13.30 10.09 3.40
C THR A 120 13.61 8.79 2.67
N TYR A 121 13.49 8.80 1.34
CA TYR A 121 13.76 7.63 0.51
C TYR A 121 15.13 7.69 -0.12
N PHE A 122 15.74 6.52 -0.28
CA PHE A 122 17.04 6.36 -0.90
C PHE A 122 16.99 5.17 -1.86
N VAL A 123 17.76 5.26 -2.93
CA VAL A 123 18.05 4.12 -3.81
C VAL A 123 19.51 3.75 -3.66
N ARG A 124 19.78 2.45 -3.67
CA ARG A 124 21.15 1.92 -3.76
C ARG A 124 21.46 1.61 -5.21
N VAL A 125 22.52 2.21 -5.73
CA VAL A 125 23.03 2.01 -7.08
C VAL A 125 24.51 1.62 -7.04
N ASP A 126 25.00 1.03 -8.12
CA ASP A 126 26.38 0.61 -8.37
C ASP A 126 26.79 1.02 -9.80
N GLY A 127 27.90 0.51 -10.31
CA GLY A 127 28.38 0.82 -11.66
C GLY A 127 27.42 0.41 -12.78
N ASP A 128 26.58 -0.60 -12.55
CA ASP A 128 25.70 -1.21 -13.57
C ASP A 128 24.23 -0.80 -13.42
N SER A 129 23.85 -0.18 -12.30
CA SER A 129 22.46 0.19 -11.98
C SER A 129 22.22 1.68 -12.04
N THR A 130 20.95 2.03 -12.27
CA THR A 130 20.48 3.42 -12.37
C THR A 130 19.48 3.72 -11.26
N PRO A 131 19.26 4.99 -10.90
CA PRO A 131 18.20 5.34 -9.94
C PRO A 131 16.81 4.80 -10.34
N GLN A 132 16.54 4.63 -11.63
CA GLN A 132 15.28 4.09 -12.16
C GLN A 132 15.21 2.55 -12.05
N ALA A 133 16.34 1.86 -12.07
CA ALA A 133 16.45 0.42 -11.86
C ALA A 133 17.52 0.12 -10.80
N PRO A 134 17.26 0.51 -9.53
CA PRO A 134 18.27 0.40 -8.48
C PRO A 134 18.40 -1.03 -7.98
N LEU A 135 19.48 -1.31 -7.24
CA LEU A 135 19.69 -2.58 -6.55
C LEU A 135 18.74 -2.75 -5.35
N SER A 136 18.43 -1.65 -4.66
CA SER A 136 17.59 -1.65 -3.47
C SER A 136 16.93 -0.29 -3.27
N LEU A 137 15.75 -0.30 -2.66
CA LEU A 137 15.04 0.90 -2.21
C LEU A 137 15.08 0.89 -0.68
N LEU A 138 15.47 2.00 -0.09
CA LEU A 138 15.59 2.18 1.35
C LEU A 138 14.76 3.38 1.79
N ARG A 139 14.37 3.36 3.06
CA ARG A 139 13.75 4.52 3.70
C ARG A 139 14.36 4.74 5.08
N ARG A 140 14.39 5.99 5.48
CA ARG A 140 14.59 6.41 6.85
C ARG A 140 13.31 7.09 7.32
N THR A 141 12.73 6.59 8.39
CA THR A 141 11.57 7.20 9.04
C THR A 141 12.01 7.85 10.35
N VAL A 142 11.48 9.04 10.63
CA VAL A 142 11.66 9.73 11.90
C VAL A 142 10.28 9.94 12.50
N ASP A 143 10.07 9.40 13.70
CA ASP A 143 8.82 9.58 14.42
C ASP A 143 8.73 10.96 15.11
N PRO A 144 7.56 11.36 15.63
CA PRO A 144 7.41 12.65 16.32
C PRO A 144 8.26 12.79 17.59
N ALA A 145 8.72 11.67 18.18
CA ALA A 145 9.62 11.65 19.33
C ALA A 145 11.10 11.74 18.92
N GLY A 146 11.40 11.74 17.62
CA GLY A 146 12.75 11.79 17.07
C GLY A 146 13.43 10.43 16.92
N ALA A 147 12.71 9.31 17.17
CA ALA A 147 13.26 7.98 16.96
C ALA A 147 13.42 7.71 15.45
N VAL A 148 14.61 7.26 15.08
CA VAL A 148 14.99 6.97 13.70
C VAL A 148 14.89 5.47 13.45
N THR A 149 14.17 5.09 12.39
CA THR A 149 14.14 3.71 11.89
C THR A 149 14.64 3.67 10.45
N GLU A 150 15.48 2.69 10.14
CA GLU A 150 16.07 2.49 8.82
C GLU A 150 15.63 1.14 8.27
N GLU A 151 15.07 1.16 7.07
CA GLU A 151 14.48 -0.03 6.46
C GLU A 151 14.90 -0.14 4.99
N ALA A 152 14.99 -1.39 4.51
CA ALA A 152 15.16 -1.72 3.11
C ALA A 152 13.93 -2.50 2.62
N LEU A 153 13.51 -2.21 1.39
CA LEU A 153 12.44 -2.94 0.73
C LEU A 153 12.98 -4.29 0.24
N TRP A 154 12.33 -5.38 0.64
CA TRP A 154 12.70 -6.74 0.24
C TRP A 154 11.86 -7.23 -0.94
N ARG A 155 12.18 -8.45 -1.41
CA ARG A 155 11.50 -9.06 -2.57
C ARG A 155 10.02 -9.39 -2.31
N ASP A 156 9.62 -9.46 -1.05
CA ASP A 156 8.24 -9.59 -0.62
C ASP A 156 7.43 -8.28 -0.73
N LEU A 157 8.08 -7.18 -1.15
CA LEU A 157 7.53 -5.81 -1.20
C LEU A 157 7.18 -5.25 0.19
N GLU A 158 7.80 -5.79 1.24
CA GLU A 158 7.67 -5.31 2.61
C GLU A 158 8.96 -4.61 3.05
N TRP A 159 8.83 -3.66 3.98
CA TRP A 159 9.94 -2.90 4.54
C TRP A 159 10.50 -3.64 5.74
N HIS A 160 11.80 -3.90 5.74
CA HIS A 160 12.49 -4.63 6.80
C HIS A 160 13.63 -3.81 7.40
N PRO A 161 13.89 -3.91 8.71
CA PRO A 161 15.03 -3.26 9.35
C PRO A 161 16.34 -3.54 8.63
N THR A 162 17.18 -2.53 8.48
CA THR A 162 18.45 -2.65 7.76
C THR A 162 19.58 -1.90 8.43
N GLN A 163 20.82 -2.34 8.18
CA GLN A 163 22.05 -1.64 8.57
C GLN A 163 22.76 -1.01 7.35
N ALA A 164 22.10 -0.97 6.19
CA ALA A 164 22.70 -0.55 4.93
C ALA A 164 23.16 0.91 4.90
N PHE A 165 22.66 1.78 5.79
CA PHE A 165 23.11 3.17 5.90
C PHE A 165 24.44 3.33 6.63
N GLY A 166 24.81 2.40 7.53
CA GLY A 166 26.07 2.43 8.27
C GLY A 166 27.23 1.73 7.56
N ALA A 167 26.92 0.85 6.61
CA ALA A 167 27.92 0.12 5.85
C ALA A 167 28.39 0.94 4.63
N HIS A 168 29.38 1.82 4.81
CA HIS A 168 30.13 2.36 3.68
C HIS A 168 30.82 1.20 2.94
N LYS A 169 30.27 0.82 1.78
CA LYS A 169 30.94 -0.06 0.82
C LYS A 169 31.33 0.77 -0.40
N ILE A 170 32.58 0.63 -0.82
CA ILE A 170 33.19 1.34 -1.95
C ILE A 170 32.39 1.13 -3.26
N ASP A 171 31.66 0.00 -3.36
CA ASP A 171 31.02 -0.43 -4.61
C ASP A 171 29.59 0.06 -4.82
N HIS A 172 28.98 0.73 -3.83
CA HIS A 172 27.58 1.16 -3.91
C HIS A 172 27.37 2.59 -3.39
N ASP A 173 26.56 3.35 -4.11
CA ASP A 173 26.15 4.71 -3.79
C ASP A 173 24.70 4.74 -3.29
N LEU A 174 24.45 5.48 -2.22
CA LEU A 174 23.13 5.71 -1.65
C LEU A 174 22.64 7.11 -2.07
N ARG A 175 21.67 7.14 -2.97
CA ARG A 175 21.13 8.39 -3.50
C ARG A 175 19.75 8.68 -2.94
N GLN A 176 19.57 9.85 -2.35
CA GLN A 176 18.26 10.30 -1.92
C GLN A 176 17.34 10.51 -3.13
N VAL A 177 16.08 10.09 -3.01
CA VAL A 177 15.06 10.23 -4.05
C VAL A 177 13.74 10.76 -3.47
N THR A 178 12.86 11.25 -4.34
CA THR A 178 11.53 11.71 -3.94
C THR A 178 10.59 10.53 -3.65
N ALA A 179 9.52 10.78 -2.90
CA ALA A 179 8.46 9.80 -2.67
C ALA A 179 7.84 9.30 -3.99
N ALA A 180 7.61 10.20 -4.95
CA ALA A 180 7.11 9.85 -6.28
C ALA A 180 8.06 8.89 -7.03
N HIS A 181 9.38 9.12 -6.94
CA HIS A 181 10.37 8.22 -7.54
C HIS A 181 10.37 6.85 -6.86
N ALA A 182 10.35 6.82 -5.52
CA ALA A 182 10.28 5.58 -4.74
C ALA A 182 9.02 4.76 -5.07
N ALA A 183 7.86 5.43 -5.18
CA ALA A 183 6.61 4.82 -5.62
C ALA A 183 6.73 4.20 -7.02
N GLY A 184 7.36 4.90 -7.96
CA GLY A 184 7.60 4.37 -9.30
C GLY A 184 8.52 3.13 -9.31
N VAL A 185 9.53 3.09 -8.44
CA VAL A 185 10.38 1.88 -8.27
C VAL A 185 9.56 0.70 -7.73
N LEU A 186 8.75 0.94 -6.70
CA LEU A 186 7.83 -0.05 -6.11
C LEU A 186 6.86 -0.63 -7.14
N ASP A 187 6.20 0.24 -7.91
CA ASP A 187 5.22 -0.16 -8.91
C ASP A 187 5.87 -1.04 -10.00
N ARG A 188 7.05 -0.64 -10.51
CA ARG A 188 7.82 -1.44 -11.48
C ARG A 188 8.23 -2.81 -10.94
N TRP A 189 8.66 -2.89 -9.68
CA TRP A 189 9.04 -4.16 -9.06
C TRP A 189 7.84 -5.05 -8.82
N CYS A 190 6.71 -4.48 -8.37
CA CYS A 190 5.44 -5.18 -8.24
C CYS A 190 5.03 -5.83 -9.56
N ASP A 191 5.02 -5.07 -10.65
CA ASP A 191 4.62 -5.57 -11.97
C ASP A 191 5.58 -6.63 -12.52
N ARG A 192 6.89 -6.43 -12.33
CA ARG A 192 7.90 -7.42 -12.73
C ARG A 192 7.70 -8.73 -11.99
N TRP A 193 7.60 -8.70 -10.66
CA TRP A 193 7.49 -9.90 -9.84
C TRP A 193 6.12 -10.57 -9.98
N HIS A 194 5.06 -9.81 -10.25
CA HIS A 194 3.76 -10.37 -10.61
C HIS A 194 3.84 -11.21 -11.89
N ARG A 195 4.48 -10.69 -12.95
CA ARG A 195 4.70 -11.44 -14.20
C ARG A 195 5.56 -12.68 -14.01
N GLU A 196 6.61 -12.59 -13.19
CA GLU A 196 7.44 -13.76 -12.84
C GLU A 196 6.64 -14.82 -12.06
N ALA A 197 5.75 -14.42 -11.15
CA ALA A 197 4.91 -15.35 -10.41
C ALA A 197 3.90 -16.05 -11.32
N LEU A 198 3.29 -15.31 -12.26
CA LEU A 198 2.40 -15.88 -13.27
C LEU A 198 3.11 -16.88 -14.17
N SER A 199 4.33 -16.59 -14.64
CA SER A 199 5.08 -17.51 -15.51
C SER A 199 5.49 -18.78 -14.79
N ARG A 200 5.77 -18.73 -13.48
CA ARG A 200 6.05 -19.91 -12.65
C ARG A 200 4.81 -20.76 -12.36
N ALA A 201 3.63 -20.17 -12.40
CA ALA A 201 2.37 -20.85 -12.17
C ALA A 201 1.75 -21.42 -13.46
N ALA A 202 2.33 -21.12 -14.63
CA ALA A 202 1.92 -21.70 -15.90
C ALA A 202 2.39 -23.17 -16.00
N PRO A 203 1.51 -24.10 -16.42
CA PRO A 203 1.82 -25.53 -16.53
C PRO A 203 2.83 -25.87 -17.63
#